data_AF-A0A7V1IFX9-F1
#
_entry.id   AF-A0A7V1IFX9-F1
#
_cell.length_a   1.000
_cell.length_b   1.000
_cell.length_c   1.000
_cell.angle_alpha   90.00
_cell.angle_beta   90.00
_cell.angle_gamma   90.00
#
_symmetry.space_group_name_H-M   'P 1'
#
loop_
_entity.id
_entity.type
_entity.pdbx_description
1 polymer ?
#
loop_
_entity_poly.entity_id
_entity_poly.type
_entity_poly.pdbx_seq_one_letter_code
_entity_poly.pdbx_strand_id
1 'polypeptide(L)'
;MIGRILTIARKELLHILRDRRTLAVMFLIPVIQLFLLGYAATTDIEHLRTAVLDADRTSQSRELVEAYRASNYFDVVAYVADGEELA
;
A
#
# COMPACT_ATOMS: atom_id res chain seq x y z
N MET A 1 -18.17 -11.89 42.76
CA MET A 1 -17.18 -12.25 41.71
C MET A 1 -16.64 -11.03 40.97
N ILE A 2 -17.50 -10.12 40.49
CA ILE A 2 -17.11 -8.90 39.74
C ILE A 2 -16.09 -8.02 40.47
N GLY A 3 -16.25 -7.78 41.77
CA GLY A 3 -15.30 -6.93 42.53
C GLY A 3 -13.86 -7.46 42.55
N ARG A 4 -13.67 -8.78 42.55
CA ARG A 4 -12.33 -9.39 42.53
C ARG A 4 -11.68 -9.26 41.14
N ILE A 5 -12.45 -9.40 40.08
CA ILE A 5 -11.99 -9.18 38.70
C ILE A 5 -11.55 -7.72 38.53
N LEU A 6 -12.33 -6.76 39.03
CA LEU A 6 -12.00 -5.34 38.92
C LEU A 6 -10.71 -4.97 39.67
N THR A 7 -10.48 -5.55 40.85
CA THR A 7 -9.24 -5.37 41.61
C THR A 7 -8.02 -5.89 40.85
N ILE A 8 -8.14 -7.07 40.23
CA ILE A 8 -7.05 -7.65 39.42
C ILE A 8 -6.82 -6.80 38.17
N ALA A 9 -7.88 -6.42 37.44
CA ALA A 9 -7.79 -5.58 36.26
C ALA A 9 -7.10 -4.24 36.56
N ARG A 10 -7.44 -3.58 37.68
CA ARG A 10 -6.78 -2.35 38.12
C ARG A 10 -5.28 -2.54 38.39
N LYS A 11 -4.91 -3.66 39.02
CA LYS A 11 -3.51 -3.99 39.30
C LYS A 11 -2.72 -4.18 38.00
N GLU A 12 -3.26 -4.94 37.06
CA GLU A 12 -2.60 -5.20 35.77
C GLU A 12 -2.50 -3.92 34.91
N LEU A 13 -3.53 -3.08 34.90
CA LEU A 13 -3.48 -1.77 34.25
C LEU A 13 -2.35 -0.90 34.80
N LEU A 14 -2.21 -0.82 36.12
CA LEU A 14 -1.11 -0.07 36.74
C LEU A 14 0.27 -0.67 36.44
N HIS A 15 0.36 -2.01 36.35
CA HIS A 15 1.58 -2.69 35.92
C HIS A 15 1.97 -2.34 34.48
N ILE A 16 1.03 -2.44 33.54
CA ILE A 16 1.23 -2.08 32.14
C ILE A 16 1.65 -0.62 32.04
N LEU A 17 0.94 0.30 32.73
CA LEU A 17 1.25 1.73 32.71
C LEU A 17 2.64 2.06 33.28
N ARG A 18 3.16 1.25 34.20
CA ARG A 18 4.50 1.45 34.78
C ARG A 18 5.61 0.79 33.95
N ASP A 19 5.27 -0.26 33.21
CA ASP A 19 6.20 -0.92 32.30
C ASP A 19 6.31 -0.13 30.98
N ARG A 20 7.31 0.75 30.93
CA ARG A 20 7.64 1.56 29.76
C ARG A 20 7.87 0.74 28.49
N ARG A 21 8.38 -0.50 28.60
CA ARG A 21 8.62 -1.35 27.43
C ARG A 21 7.30 -1.85 26.86
N THR A 22 6.41 -2.34 27.72
CA THR A 22 5.08 -2.80 27.31
C THR A 22 4.27 -1.65 26.72
N LEU A 23 4.27 -0.48 27.35
CA LEU A 23 3.65 0.72 26.77
C LEU A 23 4.26 1.08 25.40
N ALA A 24 5.59 1.11 25.29
CA ALA A 24 6.25 1.43 24.03
C ALA A 24 5.81 0.48 22.92
N VAL A 25 5.77 -0.83 23.16
CA VAL A 25 5.32 -1.81 22.16
C VAL A 25 3.84 -1.63 21.81
N MET A 26 2.97 -1.43 22.80
CA MET A 26 1.53 -1.22 22.60
C MET A 26 1.20 0.00 21.75
N PHE A 27 2.03 1.06 21.79
CA PHE A 27 1.82 2.26 20.97
C PHE A 27 2.64 2.25 19.68
N LEU A 28 3.91 1.83 19.74
CA LEU A 28 4.82 1.88 18.60
C LEU A 28 4.40 0.94 17.48
N ILE A 29 3.97 -0.29 17.80
CA ILE A 29 3.53 -1.25 16.78
C ILE A 29 2.32 -0.70 16.01
N PRO A 30 1.21 -0.27 16.64
CA PRO A 30 0.09 0.31 15.91
C PRO A 30 0.43 1.58 15.15
N VAL A 31 1.32 2.43 15.68
CA VAL A 31 1.78 3.64 14.98
C VAL A 31 2.54 3.26 13.70
N ILE A 32 3.49 2.33 13.78
CA ILE A 32 4.21 1.82 12.60
C ILE A 32 3.21 1.19 11.62
N GLN A 33 2.26 0.39 12.10
CA GLN A 33 1.22 -0.20 11.26
C GLN A 33 0.37 0.86 10.56
N LEU A 34 0.00 1.96 11.24
CA LEU A 34 -0.74 3.06 10.63
C LEU A 34 0.08 3.74 9.52
N PHE A 35 1.37 3.94 9.73
CA PHE A 35 2.26 4.48 8.69
C PHE A 35 2.42 3.53 7.52
N LEU A 36 2.66 2.23 7.79
CA LEU A 36 2.76 1.21 6.75
C LEU A 36 1.47 1.08 5.96
N LEU A 37 0.32 1.07 6.64
CA LEU A 37 -0.98 1.01 6.00
C LEU A 37 -1.29 2.30 5.25
N GLY A 38 -0.98 3.48 5.80
CA GLY A 38 -1.16 4.76 5.12
C GLY A 38 -0.31 4.84 3.85
N TYR A 39 0.95 4.42 3.92
CA TYR A 39 1.86 4.34 2.78
C TYR A 39 1.44 3.28 1.75
N ALA A 40 0.98 2.11 2.20
CA ALA A 40 0.52 1.04 1.31
C ALA A 40 -0.88 1.30 0.74
N ALA A 41 -1.72 2.07 1.44
CA ALA A 41 -3.07 2.43 1.01
C ALA A 41 -3.08 3.64 0.05
N THR A 42 -2.03 4.47 0.05
CA THR A 42 -1.76 5.33 -1.10
C THR A 42 -1.33 4.45 -2.26
N THR A 43 -2.32 4.01 -3.03
CA THR A 43 -2.18 3.40 -4.35
C THR A 43 -1.71 4.45 -5.35
N ASP A 44 -0.64 5.19 -5.05
CA ASP A 44 0.09 5.98 -6.03
C ASP A 44 0.85 4.98 -6.90
N ILE A 45 0.10 4.35 -7.80
CA ILE A 45 0.65 3.67 -8.97
C ILE A 45 1.06 4.77 -9.96
N GLU A 46 1.91 5.68 -9.53
CA GLU A 46 2.62 6.56 -10.44
C GLU A 46 3.79 5.75 -11.00
N HIS A 47 4.12 5.96 -12.27
CA HIS A 47 5.24 5.26 -12.93
C HIS A 47 5.11 3.74 -13.04
N LEU A 48 3.92 3.20 -13.31
CA LEU A 48 3.78 1.78 -13.63
C LEU A 48 4.54 1.50 -14.94
N ARG A 49 5.65 0.78 -14.86
CA ARG A 49 6.39 0.31 -16.04
C ARG A 49 5.48 -0.57 -16.89
N THR A 50 5.11 -0.05 -18.05
CA THR A 50 4.10 -0.63 -18.92
C THR A 50 4.68 -0.93 -20.29
N ALA A 51 4.46 -2.15 -20.77
CA ALA A 51 4.70 -2.53 -22.15
C ALA A 51 3.39 -2.46 -22.93
N VAL A 52 3.42 -1.90 -24.13
CA VAL A 52 2.23 -1.71 -24.98
C VAL A 52 2.34 -2.61 -26.21
N LEU A 53 1.38 -3.51 -26.39
CA LEU A 53 1.17 -4.26 -27.63
C LEU A 53 0.04 -3.60 -28.43
N ASP A 54 0.40 -2.88 -29.49
CA ASP A 54 -0.58 -2.28 -30.40
C ASP A 54 -0.79 -3.19 -31.64
N ALA A 55 -1.81 -4.04 -31.55
CA ALA A 55 -2.18 -4.98 -32.62
C ALA A 55 -2.94 -4.32 -33.78
N ASP A 56 -3.65 -3.22 -33.51
CA ASP A 56 -4.54 -2.55 -34.48
C ASP A 56 -3.78 -1.48 -35.29
N ARG A 57 -2.74 -0.86 -34.70
CA ARG A 57 -1.82 0.10 -35.35
C ARG A 57 -2.53 1.31 -36.00
N THR A 58 -3.72 1.63 -35.52
CA THR A 58 -4.55 2.74 -36.00
C THR A 58 -4.15 4.08 -35.37
N SER A 59 -4.67 5.20 -35.87
CA SER A 59 -4.48 6.50 -35.21
C SER A 59 -5.15 6.55 -33.84
N GLN A 60 -6.28 5.85 -33.70
CA GLN A 60 -7.06 5.75 -32.46
C GLN A 60 -6.33 4.94 -31.38
N SER A 61 -5.66 3.84 -31.75
CA SER A 61 -4.83 3.07 -30.81
C SER A 61 -3.68 3.92 -30.26
N ARG A 62 -3.01 4.71 -31.11
CA ARG A 62 -1.93 5.62 -30.69
C ARG A 62 -2.43 6.75 -29.77
N GLU A 63 -3.58 7.33 -30.09
CA GLU A 63 -4.19 8.38 -29.25
C GLU A 63 -4.55 7.85 -27.85
N LEU A 64 -5.04 6.62 -27.77
CA LEU A 64 -5.32 5.95 -26.51
C LEU A 64 -4.04 5.77 -25.67
N VAL A 65 -2.96 5.24 -26.28
CA VAL A 65 -1.68 5.05 -25.60
C VAL A 65 -1.10 6.37 -25.10
N GLU A 66 -1.22 7.44 -25.88
CA GLU A 66 -0.74 8.77 -25.48
C GLU A 66 -1.59 9.34 -24.33
N ALA A 67 -2.90 9.10 -24.31
CA ALA A 67 -3.76 9.48 -23.19
C ALA A 67 -3.37 8.74 -21.89
N TYR A 68 -3.02 7.47 -21.97
CA TYR A 68 -2.49 6.70 -20.83
C TYR A 68 -1.13 7.25 -20.36
N ARG A 69 -0.24 7.59 -21.28
CA ARG A 69 1.07 8.19 -20.97
C ARG A 69 0.94 9.56 -20.31
N ALA A 70 -0.01 10.38 -20.76
CA ALA A 70 -0.26 11.72 -20.21
C ALA A 70 -0.85 11.69 -18.80
N SER A 71 -1.37 10.54 -18.34
CA SER A 71 -1.98 10.38 -17.03
C SER A 71 -0.97 10.24 -15.86
N ASN A 72 0.34 10.16 -16.13
CA ASN A 72 1.45 9.93 -15.17
C ASN A 72 1.37 8.60 -14.37
N TYR A 73 0.28 7.83 -14.51
CA TYR A 73 0.15 6.51 -13.91
C TYR A 73 0.97 5.44 -14.63
N PHE A 74 1.20 5.61 -15.93
CA PHE A 74 1.83 4.60 -16.78
C PHE A 74 3.09 5.14 -17.46
N ASP A 75 4.22 4.53 -17.15
CA ASP A 75 5.47 4.73 -17.86
C ASP A 75 5.53 3.71 -18.99
N VAL A 76 5.19 4.13 -20.21
CA VAL A 76 5.35 3.30 -21.40
C VAL A 76 6.84 3.12 -21.68
N VAL A 77 7.40 1.96 -21.30
CA VAL A 77 8.84 1.66 -21.40
C VAL A 77 9.19 0.82 -22.63
N ALA A 78 8.21 0.15 -23.23
CA ALA A 78 8.42 -0.70 -24.40
C ALA A 78 7.15 -0.79 -25.25
N TYR A 79 7.36 -0.91 -26.56
CA TYR A 79 6.33 -1.36 -27.49
C TYR A 79 6.69 -2.77 -27.94
N VAL A 80 5.73 -3.67 -27.82
CA VAL A 80 5.88 -5.09 -28.11
C VAL A 80 5.18 -5.41 -29.43
N ALA A 81 5.80 -6.24 -30.25
CA ALA A 81 5.27 -6.57 -31.58
C ALA A 81 4.36 -7.80 -31.54
N ASP A 82 4.62 -8.74 -30.63
CA ASP A 82 3.92 -10.03 -30.52
C ASP A 82 3.68 -10.43 -29.06
N GLY A 83 2.61 -11.19 -28.81
CA GLY A 83 2.24 -11.62 -27.45
C GLY A 83 3.27 -12.51 -26.75
N GLU A 84 4.19 -13.15 -27.50
CA GLU A 84 5.29 -13.96 -26.95
C GLU A 84 6.37 -13.12 -26.24
N GLU A 85 6.49 -11.83 -26.58
CA GLU A 85 7.46 -10.90 -25.96
C GLU A 85 6.95 -10.30 -24.63
N LEU A 86 5.74 -10.66 -24.17
CA LEU A 86 5.15 -10.21 -22.90
C LEU A 86 5.58 -11.04 -21.66
N ALA A 87 6.55 -11.94 -21.81
CA ALA A 87 6.99 -12.90 -20.77
C ALA A 87 8.02 -12.33 -19.77
#